data_AF-A0A3B6C476-F1
#
_entry.id   AF-A0A3B6C476-F1
#
_cell.length_a   1.000
_cell.length_b   1.000
_cell.length_c   1.000
_cell.angle_alpha   90.00
_cell.angle_beta   90.00
_cell.angle_gamma   90.00
#
_symmetry.space_group_name_H-M   'P 1'
#
loop_
_entity.id
_entity.type
_entity.pdbx_description
1 polymer ?
#
loop_
_entity_poly.entity_id
_entity_poly.type
_entity_poly.pdbx_seq_one_letter_code
_entity_poly.pdbx_strand_id
1 'polypeptide(L)'
;MGGFWCEAITTTAMATRVQTLALLPLFLLFSPAPAADSISATSPVADGQTLVSAGGVFELGFFTPPASTARFLGIWYKGIAPLTVVWVANREAPITGTAASLAINGTGSLVLADRSGRPFWSSARSNVTSSTPVAQLLDSGNLLLQDASGTGSVLWQSFDYPSDTLLPGMKLGWHLATGLDRYLTTWASPGDPSPGDYTFAIDIRGVPEGFIWYNGTAPVYRNGPWNGLRFSGEPEMAPDNGNFQFEFVANGTDAYYTFLVDDGGGGGNVVSRFVLNQSSLQRYVWLQQQQAWSLYWSLPRDPCDGYAQCGAYGVCDASASPMCCCPAGFTPASPREWALRDGSAGCARRTRLNCTGDGFLPLRGVKLPDATNATADASVSLDQCRQRCLANCSCLAYSASSIKGGESGCIMWSSSLIDIRRFESGGQNLFVRLAASDLRMDLLSSRFNLLIIISCSKFSCYSKDVHRINARSICSHK
;
A
#
# COMPACT_ATOMS: atom_id res chain seq x y z
N MET A 1 -64.25 -85.71 -4.72
CA MET A 1 -63.29 -84.59 -4.60
C MET A 1 -62.44 -84.64 -5.86
N GLY A 2 -62.86 -84.03 -6.99
CA GLY A 2 -62.64 -82.62 -7.35
C GLY A 2 -61.17 -82.41 -7.76
N GLY A 3 -60.77 -82.00 -8.97
CA GLY A 3 -61.45 -81.63 -10.20
C GLY A 3 -60.39 -81.29 -11.27
N PHE A 4 -60.68 -81.68 -12.51
CA PHE A 4 -60.42 -81.02 -13.81
C PHE A 4 -59.01 -80.58 -14.29
N TRP A 5 -58.73 -81.04 -15.52
CA TRP A 5 -57.75 -80.57 -16.51
C TRP A 5 -58.06 -79.15 -17.02
N CYS A 6 -57.05 -78.37 -17.42
CA CYS A 6 -57.13 -77.56 -18.64
C CYS A 6 -55.78 -77.01 -19.14
N GLU A 7 -55.72 -76.98 -20.46
CA GLU A 7 -54.68 -76.51 -21.36
C GLU A 7 -54.55 -74.98 -21.42
N ALA A 8 -53.51 -74.56 -22.15
CA ALA A 8 -53.19 -73.18 -22.49
C ALA A 8 -54.34 -72.42 -23.18
N ILE A 9 -54.47 -71.14 -22.83
CA ILE A 9 -55.21 -70.15 -23.61
C ILE A 9 -54.29 -68.95 -23.86
N THR A 10 -54.01 -68.70 -25.14
CA THR A 10 -53.55 -67.42 -25.67
C THR A 10 -54.68 -66.40 -25.65
N THR A 11 -54.40 -65.20 -25.16
CA THR A 11 -55.24 -64.01 -25.42
C THR A 11 -54.37 -62.83 -25.84
N THR A 12 -54.55 -62.43 -27.10
CA THR A 12 -54.14 -61.13 -27.64
C THR A 12 -55.00 -60.01 -27.07
N ALA A 13 -54.38 -58.90 -26.64
CA ALA A 13 -55.08 -57.64 -26.44
C ALA A 13 -54.27 -56.49 -27.05
N MET A 14 -54.83 -55.89 -28.10
CA MET A 14 -54.42 -54.58 -28.63
C MET A 14 -54.72 -53.50 -27.59
N ALA A 15 -53.76 -52.62 -27.32
CA ALA A 15 -54.01 -51.36 -26.61
C ALA A 15 -53.36 -50.20 -27.39
N THR A 16 -54.24 -49.41 -27.98
CA THR A 16 -54.14 -48.06 -28.57
C THR A 16 -52.90 -47.24 -28.19
N ARG A 17 -52.15 -46.79 -29.20
CA ARG A 17 -51.21 -45.66 -29.09
C ARG A 17 -51.99 -44.36 -28.89
N VAL A 18 -52.04 -43.86 -27.66
CA VAL A 18 -52.37 -42.44 -27.41
C VAL A 18 -51.08 -41.65 -27.56
N GLN A 19 -50.95 -40.90 -28.65
CA GLN A 19 -49.90 -39.89 -28.79
C GLN A 19 -50.25 -38.72 -27.87
N THR A 20 -49.67 -38.69 -26.67
CA THR A 20 -49.65 -37.49 -25.83
C THR A 20 -48.73 -36.47 -26.48
N LEU A 21 -49.31 -35.42 -27.09
CA LEU A 21 -48.57 -34.22 -27.48
C LEU A 21 -48.04 -33.58 -26.18
N ALA A 22 -46.76 -33.79 -25.88
CA ALA A 22 -46.07 -33.07 -24.83
C ALA A 22 -45.88 -31.61 -25.31
N LEU A 23 -46.75 -30.71 -24.86
CA LEU A 23 -46.52 -29.26 -24.91
C LEU A 23 -45.30 -28.96 -24.02
N LEU A 24 -44.11 -28.87 -24.62
CA LEU A 24 -42.95 -28.31 -23.94
C LEU A 24 -43.29 -26.86 -23.55
N PRO A 25 -43.25 -26.48 -22.26
CA PRO A 25 -43.33 -25.09 -21.91
C PRO A 25 -42.08 -24.43 -22.48
N LEU A 26 -42.29 -23.50 -23.41
CA LEU A 26 -41.26 -22.61 -23.92
C LEU A 26 -40.84 -21.72 -22.73
N PHE A 27 -39.96 -22.22 -21.86
CA PHE A 27 -39.17 -21.39 -20.98
C PHE A 27 -38.33 -20.52 -21.89
N LEU A 28 -38.83 -19.33 -22.18
CA LEU A 28 -38.02 -18.23 -22.66
C LEU A 28 -36.88 -18.11 -21.65
N LEU A 29 -35.72 -18.64 -22.03
CA LEU A 29 -34.46 -18.33 -21.39
C LEU A 29 -34.28 -16.82 -21.59
N PHE A 30 -34.84 -16.03 -20.67
CA PHE A 30 -34.42 -14.66 -20.45
C PHE A 30 -32.97 -14.77 -20.01
N SER A 31 -32.06 -14.83 -20.99
CA SER A 31 -30.68 -14.44 -20.75
C SER A 31 -30.78 -12.96 -20.39
N PRO A 32 -30.48 -12.55 -19.14
CA PRO A 32 -30.41 -11.13 -18.84
C PRO A 32 -29.47 -10.50 -19.87
N ALA A 33 -29.90 -9.40 -20.48
CA ALA A 33 -29.02 -8.64 -21.36
C ALA A 33 -27.71 -8.36 -20.60
N PRO A 34 -26.54 -8.47 -21.24
CA PRO A 34 -25.29 -8.14 -20.59
C PRO A 34 -25.42 -6.74 -19.98
N ALA A 35 -25.09 -6.62 -18.70
CA ALA A 35 -25.15 -5.33 -18.01
C ALA A 35 -24.23 -4.36 -18.75
N ALA A 36 -24.71 -3.14 -18.98
CA ALA A 36 -23.93 -2.12 -19.68
C ALA A 36 -22.68 -1.74 -18.85
N ASP A 37 -21.59 -1.44 -19.54
CA ASP A 37 -20.37 -0.91 -18.93
C ASP A 37 -20.36 0.63 -18.90
N SER A 38 -21.35 1.26 -19.54
CA SER A 38 -21.37 2.69 -19.79
C SER A 38 -22.76 3.31 -19.67
N ILE A 39 -22.78 4.61 -19.37
CA ILE A 39 -23.96 5.47 -19.40
C ILE A 39 -23.72 6.72 -20.23
N SER A 40 -24.77 7.12 -20.94
CA SER A 40 -24.91 8.40 -21.64
C SER A 40 -25.82 9.34 -20.85
N ALA A 41 -25.91 10.61 -21.26
CA ALA A 41 -26.83 11.58 -20.69
C ALA A 41 -28.31 11.13 -20.72
N THR A 42 -28.68 10.21 -21.62
CA THR A 42 -30.06 9.71 -21.76
C THR A 42 -30.32 8.39 -21.05
N SER A 43 -29.32 7.78 -20.41
CA SER A 43 -29.41 6.44 -19.83
C SER A 43 -28.86 6.42 -18.40
N PRO A 44 -29.58 7.02 -17.43
CA PRO A 44 -29.15 7.01 -16.03
C PRO A 44 -29.20 5.60 -15.41
N VAL A 45 -28.43 5.37 -14.36
CA VAL A 45 -28.50 4.16 -13.52
C VAL A 45 -29.36 4.45 -12.31
N ALA A 46 -30.52 3.81 -12.23
CA ALA A 46 -31.37 3.89 -11.05
C ALA A 46 -30.91 2.94 -9.95
N ASP A 47 -31.33 3.21 -8.73
CA ASP A 47 -31.17 2.30 -7.61
C ASP A 47 -31.73 0.88 -7.93
N GLY A 48 -30.92 -0.15 -7.71
CA GLY A 48 -31.19 -1.54 -8.08
C GLY A 48 -30.65 -1.95 -9.46
N GLN A 49 -30.17 -1.01 -10.27
CA GLN A 49 -29.41 -1.28 -11.49
C GLN A 49 -27.90 -1.17 -11.24
N THR A 50 -27.11 -1.84 -12.08
CA THR A 50 -25.64 -1.83 -12.00
C THR A 50 -24.99 -1.61 -13.35
N LEU A 51 -23.76 -1.12 -13.35
CA LEU A 51 -22.84 -1.18 -14.48
C LEU A 51 -21.79 -2.25 -14.22
N VAL A 52 -21.41 -2.98 -15.24
CA VAL A 52 -20.41 -4.06 -15.14
C VAL A 52 -19.30 -3.77 -16.13
N SER A 53 -18.05 -3.81 -15.67
CA SER A 53 -16.91 -3.63 -16.56
C SER A 53 -16.91 -4.69 -17.67
N ALA A 54 -16.35 -4.38 -18.84
CA ALA A 54 -16.48 -5.22 -20.03
C ALA A 54 -16.04 -6.69 -19.83
N GLY A 55 -14.94 -6.92 -19.10
CA GLY A 55 -14.44 -8.24 -18.72
C GLY A 55 -15.11 -8.85 -17.49
N GLY A 56 -16.07 -8.17 -16.89
CA GLY A 56 -16.83 -8.65 -15.72
C GLY A 56 -16.03 -8.67 -14.42
N VAL A 57 -14.98 -7.85 -14.30
CA VAL A 57 -14.10 -7.77 -13.12
C VAL A 57 -14.70 -6.90 -12.02
N PHE A 58 -15.24 -5.75 -12.39
CA PHE A 58 -15.79 -4.77 -11.46
C PHE A 58 -17.27 -4.51 -11.76
N GLU A 59 -18.00 -4.15 -10.71
CA GLU A 59 -19.40 -3.76 -10.79
C GLU A 59 -19.61 -2.47 -9.98
N LEU A 60 -20.37 -1.55 -10.56
CA LEU A 60 -20.77 -0.29 -9.95
C LEU A 60 -22.27 -0.30 -9.69
N GLY A 61 -22.67 0.17 -8.52
CA GLY A 61 -24.09 0.33 -8.20
C GLY A 61 -24.33 0.84 -6.79
N PHE A 62 -25.61 0.83 -6.40
CA PHE A 62 -26.03 1.27 -5.08
C PHE A 62 -25.99 0.11 -4.08
N PHE A 63 -25.36 0.36 -2.93
CA PHE A 63 -25.19 -0.63 -1.87
C PHE A 63 -25.45 -0.03 -0.48
N THR A 64 -25.68 -0.93 0.47
CA THR A 64 -25.81 -0.59 1.89
C THR A 64 -24.73 -1.39 2.65
N PRO A 65 -23.80 -0.73 3.34
CA PRO A 65 -22.79 -1.42 4.14
C PRO A 65 -23.43 -2.34 5.19
N PRO A 66 -22.74 -3.42 5.61
CA PRO A 66 -23.21 -4.25 6.72
C PRO A 66 -23.48 -3.41 7.96
N ALA A 67 -24.59 -3.71 8.66
CA ALA A 67 -25.02 -2.99 9.87
C ALA A 67 -25.32 -1.47 9.68
N SER A 68 -25.53 -1.03 8.44
CA SER A 68 -25.94 0.34 8.11
C SER A 68 -27.36 0.39 7.56
N THR A 69 -28.02 1.54 7.71
CA THR A 69 -29.25 1.88 6.97
C THR A 69 -28.99 2.93 5.88
N ALA A 70 -27.78 3.49 5.85
CA ALA A 70 -27.37 4.45 4.84
C ALA A 70 -27.06 3.74 3.52
N ARG A 71 -27.32 4.44 2.42
CA ARG A 71 -27.12 3.91 1.07
C ARG A 71 -26.11 4.76 0.31
N PHE A 72 -25.27 4.10 -0.49
CA PHE A 72 -24.14 4.71 -1.17
C PHE A 72 -24.02 4.17 -2.60
N LEU A 73 -23.40 4.94 -3.48
CA LEU A 73 -22.90 4.45 -4.75
C LEU A 73 -21.43 4.02 -4.57
N GLY A 74 -21.10 2.81 -5.02
CA GLY A 74 -19.74 2.31 -4.96
C GLY A 74 -19.37 1.39 -6.11
N ILE A 75 -18.09 1.03 -6.15
CA ILE A 75 -17.50 0.04 -7.06
C ILE A 75 -16.98 -1.12 -6.22
N TRP A 76 -17.21 -2.35 -6.65
CA TRP A 76 -16.74 -3.57 -5.99
C TRP A 76 -16.27 -4.61 -7.01
N TYR A 77 -15.53 -5.61 -6.55
CA TYR A 77 -15.20 -6.78 -7.37
C TYR A 77 -16.45 -7.61 -7.65
N LYS A 78 -16.74 -7.87 -8.92
CA LYS A 78 -17.86 -8.72 -9.32
C LYS A 78 -17.52 -10.20 -9.06
N GLY A 79 -18.47 -10.94 -8.51
CA GLY A 79 -18.31 -12.38 -8.25
C GLY A 79 -17.44 -12.72 -7.04
N ILE A 80 -16.94 -11.74 -6.29
CA ILE A 80 -16.23 -11.94 -5.03
C ILE A 80 -17.20 -11.75 -3.86
N ALA A 81 -17.28 -12.76 -2.98
CA ALA A 81 -18.03 -12.71 -1.73
C ALA A 81 -17.08 -12.89 -0.52
N PRO A 82 -17.28 -12.16 0.59
CA PRO A 82 -18.27 -11.10 0.79
C PRO A 82 -18.01 -9.85 -0.08
N LEU A 83 -19.04 -9.00 -0.23
CA LEU A 83 -18.98 -7.78 -1.03
C LEU A 83 -17.74 -6.95 -0.66
N THR A 84 -16.82 -6.79 -1.61
CA THR A 84 -15.56 -6.07 -1.41
C THR A 84 -15.61 -4.76 -2.19
N VAL A 85 -16.06 -3.71 -1.51
CA VAL A 85 -16.11 -2.34 -2.05
C VAL A 85 -14.71 -1.75 -2.09
N VAL A 86 -14.35 -1.12 -3.20
CA VAL A 86 -13.02 -0.54 -3.45
C VAL A 86 -13.06 0.97 -3.71
N TRP A 87 -14.26 1.52 -3.92
CA TRP A 87 -14.47 2.95 -4.12
C TRP A 87 -15.90 3.34 -3.76
N VAL A 88 -16.10 4.52 -3.15
CA VAL A 88 -17.41 5.07 -2.77
C VAL A 88 -17.50 6.53 -3.20
N ALA A 89 -18.53 6.88 -3.97
CA ALA A 89 -18.70 8.24 -4.49
C ALA A 89 -19.10 9.24 -3.40
N ASN A 90 -20.23 8.98 -2.74
CA ASN A 90 -20.90 9.89 -1.83
C ASN A 90 -20.63 9.57 -0.36
N ARG A 91 -19.35 9.32 -0.03
CA ARG A 91 -18.94 8.91 1.33
C ARG A 91 -19.33 9.90 2.43
N GLU A 92 -19.39 11.20 2.12
CA GLU A 92 -19.77 12.26 3.06
C GLU A 92 -21.28 12.62 3.00
N ALA A 93 -22.00 12.10 2.00
CA ALA A 93 -23.39 12.45 1.71
C ALA A 93 -24.23 11.19 1.48
N PRO A 94 -24.50 10.39 2.53
CA PRO A 94 -25.29 9.17 2.42
C PRO A 94 -26.70 9.44 1.89
N ILE A 95 -27.22 8.49 1.12
CA ILE A 95 -28.61 8.54 0.62
C ILE A 95 -29.54 8.11 1.76
N THR A 96 -30.52 8.96 2.10
CA THR A 96 -31.51 8.69 3.15
C THR A 96 -32.89 8.44 2.54
N GLY A 97 -33.43 7.22 2.73
CA GLY A 97 -34.84 6.86 2.54
C GLY A 97 -35.47 7.04 1.15
N THR A 98 -34.74 7.56 0.17
CA THR A 98 -35.23 7.89 -1.18
C THR A 98 -34.43 7.15 -2.23
N ALA A 99 -35.10 6.71 -3.30
CA ALA A 99 -34.44 6.17 -4.48
C ALA A 99 -33.53 7.25 -5.08
N ALA A 100 -32.30 6.88 -5.41
CA ALA A 100 -31.32 7.73 -6.05
C ALA A 100 -31.02 7.25 -7.47
N SER A 101 -30.40 8.11 -8.27
CA SER A 101 -29.90 7.76 -9.59
C SER A 101 -28.54 8.39 -9.85
N LEU A 102 -27.69 7.66 -10.60
CA LEU A 102 -26.46 8.17 -11.19
C LEU A 102 -26.77 8.61 -12.62
N ALA A 103 -26.46 9.85 -12.96
CA ALA A 103 -26.71 10.41 -14.28
C ALA A 103 -25.59 11.36 -14.71
N ILE A 104 -25.58 11.73 -15.99
CA ILE A 104 -24.79 12.86 -16.50
C ILE A 104 -25.72 14.05 -16.65
N ASN A 105 -25.40 15.16 -16.00
CA ASN A 105 -26.24 16.36 -16.04
C ASN A 105 -26.00 17.17 -17.34
N GLY A 106 -26.80 18.22 -17.54
CA GLY A 106 -26.67 19.10 -18.72
C GLY A 106 -25.35 19.88 -18.82
N THR A 107 -24.52 19.88 -17.77
CA THR A 107 -23.16 20.46 -17.81
C THR A 107 -22.08 19.45 -18.15
N GLY A 108 -22.44 18.18 -18.38
CA GLY A 108 -21.50 17.10 -18.65
C GLY A 108 -20.76 16.57 -17.43
N SER A 109 -21.30 16.75 -16.22
CA SER A 109 -20.76 16.20 -14.97
C SER A 109 -21.54 14.95 -14.55
N LEU A 110 -20.88 14.00 -13.90
CA LEU A 110 -21.56 12.91 -13.20
C LEU A 110 -22.24 13.46 -11.95
N VAL A 111 -23.48 13.07 -11.71
CA VAL A 111 -24.27 13.50 -10.55
C VAL A 111 -25.01 12.33 -9.93
N LEU A 112 -25.12 12.35 -8.60
CA LEU A 112 -26.11 11.56 -7.89
C LEU A 112 -27.28 12.47 -7.53
N ALA A 113 -28.48 12.06 -7.94
CA ALA A 113 -29.70 12.82 -7.73
C ALA A 113 -30.72 12.02 -6.92
N ASP A 114 -31.47 12.72 -6.07
CA ASP A 114 -32.62 12.16 -5.36
C ASP A 114 -33.81 11.89 -6.32
N ARG A 115 -34.89 11.30 -5.80
CA ARG A 115 -36.10 11.00 -6.59
C ARG A 115 -36.74 12.24 -7.26
N SER A 116 -36.49 13.44 -6.75
CA SER A 116 -36.97 14.69 -7.34
C SER A 116 -36.03 15.24 -8.43
N GLY A 117 -34.93 14.55 -8.72
CA GLY A 117 -33.91 14.97 -9.68
C GLY A 117 -32.95 16.02 -9.12
N ARG A 118 -32.97 16.30 -7.81
CA ARG A 118 -32.04 17.27 -7.21
C ARG A 118 -30.69 16.59 -6.95
N PRO A 119 -29.59 17.13 -7.48
CA PRO A 119 -28.27 16.57 -7.23
C PRO A 119 -27.83 16.83 -5.78
N PHE A 120 -27.27 15.81 -5.13
CA PHE A 120 -26.65 15.92 -3.80
C PHE A 120 -25.15 15.58 -3.80
N TRP A 121 -24.64 15.06 -4.91
CA TRP A 121 -23.22 14.84 -5.16
C TRP A 121 -22.94 15.05 -6.65
N SER A 122 -21.76 15.58 -6.99
CA SER A 122 -21.29 15.66 -8.37
C SER A 122 -19.79 15.44 -8.47
N SER A 123 -19.34 14.92 -9.62
CA SER A 123 -17.93 14.93 -9.98
C SER A 123 -17.38 16.36 -10.08
N ALA A 124 -16.07 16.50 -9.87
CA ALA A 124 -15.40 17.78 -10.13
C ALA A 124 -15.62 18.19 -11.59
N ARG A 125 -15.82 19.49 -11.82
CA ARG A 125 -16.11 20.01 -13.14
C ARG A 125 -14.84 20.01 -14.01
N SER A 126 -14.94 19.47 -15.21
CA SER A 126 -13.85 19.55 -16.18
C SER A 126 -13.76 20.95 -16.80
N ASN A 127 -12.54 21.36 -17.16
CA ASN A 127 -12.31 22.55 -17.99
C ASN A 127 -12.54 22.27 -19.48
N VAL A 128 -12.63 20.99 -19.86
CA VAL A 128 -12.92 20.56 -21.23
C VAL A 128 -14.44 20.47 -21.38
N THR A 129 -14.96 21.08 -22.44
CA THR A 129 -16.38 20.95 -22.80
C THR A 129 -16.56 19.73 -23.71
N SER A 130 -17.60 18.94 -23.45
CA SER A 130 -17.95 17.77 -24.26
C SER A 130 -19.39 17.88 -24.71
N SER A 131 -19.63 17.56 -25.98
CA SER A 131 -20.98 17.55 -26.55
C SER A 131 -21.68 16.20 -26.38
N THR A 132 -20.92 15.11 -26.21
CA THR A 132 -21.45 13.77 -25.95
C THR A 132 -20.67 13.08 -24.82
N PRO A 133 -20.85 13.52 -23.56
CA PRO A 133 -20.19 12.89 -22.43
C PRO A 133 -20.74 11.48 -22.20
N VAL A 134 -19.83 10.54 -21.98
CA VAL A 134 -20.12 9.15 -21.64
C VAL A 134 -19.32 8.78 -20.39
N ALA A 135 -19.97 8.14 -19.43
CA ALA A 135 -19.27 7.53 -18.31
C ALA A 135 -19.16 6.02 -18.50
N GLN A 136 -17.97 5.46 -18.30
CA GLN A 136 -17.67 4.05 -18.54
C GLN A 136 -16.87 3.47 -17.37
N LEU A 137 -17.26 2.27 -16.91
CA LEU A 137 -16.52 1.50 -15.93
C LEU A 137 -15.54 0.56 -16.65
N LEU A 138 -14.24 0.77 -16.45
CA LEU A 138 -13.18 -0.06 -17.03
C LEU A 138 -12.89 -1.31 -16.19
N ASP A 139 -12.24 -2.31 -16.81
CA ASP A 139 -11.76 -3.53 -16.12
C ASP A 139 -10.65 -3.27 -15.10
N SER A 140 -10.05 -2.09 -15.10
CA SER A 140 -9.17 -1.63 -14.01
C SER A 140 -9.95 -1.23 -12.76
N GLY A 141 -11.27 -1.03 -12.86
CA GLY A 141 -12.12 -0.45 -11.81
C GLY A 141 -12.22 1.09 -11.90
N ASN A 142 -11.58 1.72 -12.88
CA ASN A 142 -11.69 3.15 -13.09
C ASN A 142 -13.04 3.51 -13.72
N LEU A 143 -13.81 4.39 -13.06
CA LEU A 143 -14.99 5.01 -13.64
C LEU A 143 -14.55 6.29 -14.34
N LEU A 144 -14.50 6.26 -15.66
CA LEU A 144 -14.11 7.38 -16.50
C LEU A 144 -15.33 8.13 -17.01
N LEU A 145 -15.29 9.46 -16.93
CA LEU A 145 -16.17 10.34 -17.67
C LEU A 145 -15.35 10.95 -18.81
N GLN A 146 -15.76 10.73 -20.05
CA GLN A 146 -14.99 11.11 -21.23
C GLN A 146 -15.87 11.65 -22.35
N ASP A 147 -15.27 12.38 -23.28
CA ASP A 147 -15.95 12.84 -24.49
C ASP A 147 -15.98 11.74 -25.55
N ALA A 148 -17.17 11.25 -25.89
CA ALA A 148 -17.34 10.27 -26.97
C ALA A 148 -17.28 10.92 -28.37
N SER A 149 -17.39 12.24 -28.48
CA SER A 149 -17.43 12.99 -29.75
C SER A 149 -16.07 13.62 -30.09
N GLY A 150 -15.04 12.82 -30.36
CA GLY A 150 -13.77 13.35 -30.88
C GLY A 150 -12.53 12.69 -30.29
N THR A 151 -11.79 13.41 -29.45
CA THR A 151 -10.44 13.07 -28.98
C THR A 151 -10.37 12.00 -27.88
N GLY A 152 -11.52 11.59 -27.32
CA GLY A 152 -11.55 10.69 -26.15
C GLY A 152 -10.98 11.34 -24.88
N SER A 153 -11.07 12.67 -24.77
CA SER A 153 -10.51 13.40 -23.63
C SER A 153 -11.18 13.00 -22.32
N VAL A 154 -10.36 12.71 -21.31
CA VAL A 154 -10.83 12.42 -19.95
C VAL A 154 -11.30 13.71 -19.28
N LEU A 155 -12.57 13.73 -18.88
CA LEU A 155 -13.22 14.85 -18.21
C LEU A 155 -13.11 14.72 -16.68
N TRP A 156 -13.25 13.49 -16.17
CA TRP A 156 -13.12 13.13 -14.76
C TRP A 156 -12.86 11.62 -14.63
N GLN A 157 -12.22 11.18 -13.55
CA GLN A 157 -12.00 9.76 -13.27
C GLN A 157 -12.02 9.43 -11.79
N SER A 158 -12.55 8.26 -11.41
CA SER A 158 -12.58 7.83 -10.00
C SER A 158 -11.19 7.58 -9.42
N PHE A 159 -10.22 7.20 -10.26
CA PHE A 159 -8.83 6.98 -9.84
C PHE A 159 -8.12 8.23 -9.30
N ASP A 160 -8.64 9.44 -9.59
CA ASP A 160 -8.16 10.70 -9.03
C ASP A 160 -8.75 11.01 -7.64
N TYR A 161 -9.77 10.25 -7.22
CA TYR A 161 -10.49 10.44 -5.97
C TYR A 161 -10.62 9.10 -5.22
N PRO A 162 -9.50 8.48 -4.80
CA PRO A 162 -9.52 7.22 -4.05
C PRO A 162 -10.34 7.31 -2.75
N SER A 163 -10.83 6.16 -2.28
CA SER A 163 -11.45 6.03 -0.96
C SER A 163 -10.42 5.52 0.06
N ASP A 164 -10.52 4.27 0.50
CA ASP A 164 -9.57 3.61 1.41
C ASP A 164 -8.63 2.63 0.67
N THR A 165 -8.85 2.43 -0.64
CA THR A 165 -8.25 1.35 -1.42
C THR A 165 -7.48 1.90 -2.62
N LEU A 166 -6.28 1.35 -2.84
CA LEU A 166 -5.47 1.51 -4.04
C LEU A 166 -5.51 0.19 -4.85
N LEU A 167 -6.02 0.27 -6.07
CA LEU A 167 -6.07 -0.81 -7.07
C LEU A 167 -4.83 -0.80 -7.97
N PRO A 168 -4.55 -1.90 -8.70
CA PRO A 168 -3.49 -1.91 -9.70
C PRO A 168 -3.65 -0.77 -10.72
N GLY A 169 -2.55 -0.07 -11.02
CA GLY A 169 -2.52 1.05 -11.96
C GLY A 169 -3.02 2.39 -11.42
N MET A 170 -3.60 2.44 -10.22
CA MET A 170 -3.91 3.71 -9.56
C MET A 170 -2.63 4.44 -9.15
N LYS A 171 -2.69 5.78 -9.13
CA LYS A 171 -1.60 6.63 -8.66
C LYS A 171 -1.89 7.07 -7.22
N LEU A 172 -0.95 6.84 -6.31
CA LEU A 172 -0.97 7.36 -4.93
C LEU A 172 0.09 8.45 -4.78
N GLY A 173 -0.33 9.70 -4.61
CA GLY A 173 0.53 10.88 -4.52
C GLY A 173 0.10 11.99 -5.48
N TRP A 174 1.05 12.82 -5.86
CA TRP A 174 0.79 14.14 -6.41
C TRP A 174 0.84 14.18 -7.94
N HIS A 175 -0.13 14.87 -8.53
CA HIS A 175 0.05 15.52 -9.81
C HIS A 175 0.40 17.00 -9.56
N LEU A 176 1.68 17.32 -9.68
CA LEU A 176 2.29 18.58 -9.24
C LEU A 176 1.76 19.78 -10.03
N ALA A 177 1.47 19.61 -11.33
CA ALA A 177 1.00 20.70 -12.18
C ALA A 177 -0.41 21.18 -11.82
N THR A 178 -1.29 20.29 -11.32
CA THR A 178 -2.66 20.65 -10.91
C THR A 178 -2.82 20.78 -9.39
N GLY A 179 -1.81 20.37 -8.61
CA GLY A 179 -1.90 20.29 -7.15
C GLY A 179 -2.83 19.19 -6.64
N LEU A 180 -3.14 18.18 -7.47
CA LEU A 180 -4.02 17.07 -7.07
C LEU A 180 -3.20 16.05 -6.25
N ASP A 181 -3.53 15.91 -4.97
CA ASP A 181 -3.00 14.88 -4.08
C ASP A 181 -3.96 13.70 -3.98
N ARG A 182 -3.50 12.51 -4.38
CA ARG A 182 -4.24 11.25 -4.26
C ARG A 182 -3.74 10.50 -3.05
N TYR A 183 -4.56 10.42 -2.01
CA TYR A 183 -4.25 9.74 -0.76
C TYR A 183 -5.41 8.83 -0.33
N LEU A 184 -5.12 7.83 0.50
CA LEU A 184 -6.17 6.96 1.04
C LEU A 184 -6.70 7.53 2.35
N THR A 185 -7.98 7.31 2.63
CA THR A 185 -8.60 7.62 3.93
C THR A 185 -9.47 6.46 4.36
N THR A 186 -9.29 6.01 5.61
CA THR A 186 -10.10 4.92 6.17
C THR A 186 -11.60 5.24 6.11
N TRP A 187 -12.40 4.19 6.14
CA TRP A 187 -13.81 4.31 6.56
C TRP A 187 -13.87 4.66 8.05
N ALA A 188 -14.87 5.41 8.47
CA ALA A 188 -15.09 5.75 9.88
C ALA A 188 -15.41 4.50 10.72
N SER A 189 -16.13 3.53 10.14
CA SER A 189 -16.35 2.22 10.72
C SER A 189 -16.69 1.17 9.65
N PRO A 190 -16.72 -0.14 9.96
CA PRO A 190 -17.12 -1.16 8.99
C PRO A 190 -18.52 -0.96 8.36
N GLY A 191 -19.42 -0.25 9.04
CA GLY A 191 -20.77 0.09 8.54
C GLY A 191 -20.92 1.53 8.05
N ASP A 192 -19.86 2.34 8.09
CA ASP A 192 -19.88 3.75 7.71
C ASP A 192 -18.66 4.12 6.85
N PRO A 193 -18.82 4.25 5.52
CA PRO A 193 -17.74 4.58 4.58
C PRO A 193 -17.33 6.06 4.61
N SER A 194 -17.93 6.89 5.46
CA SER A 194 -17.50 8.27 5.66
C SER A 194 -16.01 8.36 6.04
N PRO A 195 -15.33 9.49 5.76
CA PRO A 195 -13.93 9.68 6.14
C PRO A 195 -13.66 9.43 7.62
N GLY A 196 -12.82 8.44 7.91
CA GLY A 196 -12.30 8.17 9.26
C GLY A 196 -11.01 8.93 9.57
N ASP A 197 -10.41 8.60 10.71
CA ASP A 197 -9.34 9.40 11.32
C ASP A 197 -7.95 9.19 10.70
N TYR A 198 -7.76 8.14 9.89
CA TYR A 198 -6.45 7.79 9.33
C TYR A 198 -6.38 8.04 7.83
N THR A 199 -5.25 8.60 7.41
CA THR A 199 -4.91 8.80 5.99
C THR A 199 -3.56 8.20 5.66
N PHE A 200 -3.37 7.79 4.41
CA PHE A 200 -2.07 7.38 3.88
C PHE A 200 -1.75 8.20 2.63
N ALA A 201 -0.70 9.01 2.71
CA ALA A 201 -0.33 9.98 1.68
C ALA A 201 1.18 9.97 1.42
N ILE A 202 1.58 10.40 0.22
CA ILE A 202 2.98 10.68 -0.11
C ILE A 202 3.27 12.13 0.28
N ASP A 203 4.16 12.33 1.24
CA ASP A 203 4.77 13.61 1.53
C ASP A 203 5.93 13.85 0.57
N ILE A 204 5.97 15.03 -0.06
CA ILE A 204 6.97 15.40 -1.06
C ILE A 204 8.02 16.38 -0.52
N ARG A 205 7.98 16.72 0.77
CA ARG A 205 8.98 17.57 1.42
C ARG A 205 10.33 16.84 1.51
N GLY A 206 11.41 17.53 1.16
CA GLY A 206 12.74 16.93 1.15
C GLY A 206 12.84 15.82 0.10
N VAL A 207 12.93 14.56 0.55
CA VAL A 207 12.85 13.39 -0.32
C VAL A 207 11.49 12.73 -0.12
N PRO A 208 10.74 12.38 -1.17
CA PRO A 208 9.39 11.85 -1.02
C PRO A 208 9.29 10.54 -0.20
N GLU A 209 8.30 10.48 0.69
CA GLU A 209 8.03 9.35 1.60
C GLU A 209 6.53 9.17 1.81
N GLY A 210 6.08 7.95 2.06
CA GLY A 210 4.72 7.63 2.47
C GLY A 210 4.55 7.64 4.00
N PHE A 211 3.45 8.23 4.46
CA PHE A 211 3.11 8.33 5.88
C PHE A 211 1.66 7.93 6.14
N ILE A 212 1.44 7.22 7.25
CA ILE A 212 0.09 7.12 7.84
C ILE A 212 -0.04 8.23 8.88
N TRP A 213 -1.05 9.08 8.71
CA TRP A 213 -1.36 10.18 9.62
C TRP A 213 -2.66 9.89 10.37
N TYR A 214 -2.65 10.11 11.68
CA TYR A 214 -3.86 10.21 12.50
C TYR A 214 -4.29 11.67 12.61
N ASN A 215 -5.57 11.94 12.35
CA ASN A 215 -6.17 13.28 12.34
C ASN A 215 -5.36 14.31 11.53
N GLY A 216 -4.75 13.86 10.43
CA GLY A 216 -3.97 14.67 9.49
C GLY A 216 -2.71 15.33 10.06
N THR A 217 -2.32 15.08 11.31
CA THR A 217 -1.27 15.86 12.00
C THR A 217 -0.29 15.00 12.78
N ALA A 218 -0.69 13.81 13.24
CA ALA A 218 0.18 12.92 14.00
C ALA A 218 0.65 11.76 13.11
N PRO A 219 1.96 11.68 12.75
CA PRO A 219 2.47 10.55 11.99
C PRO A 219 2.55 9.33 12.90
N VAL A 220 1.96 8.22 12.49
CA VAL A 220 1.98 6.94 13.24
C VAL A 220 2.86 5.89 12.58
N TYR A 221 3.09 6.03 11.27
CA TYR A 221 3.95 5.18 10.47
C TYR A 221 4.57 5.98 9.33
N ARG A 222 5.77 5.57 8.90
CA ARG A 222 6.47 6.06 7.71
C ARG A 222 7.08 4.88 6.96
N ASN A 223 7.03 4.83 5.64
CA ASN A 223 7.72 3.78 4.89
C ASN A 223 9.16 4.14 4.49
N GLY A 224 9.47 5.43 4.43
CA GLY A 224 10.77 5.97 4.07
C GLY A 224 10.99 6.12 2.58
N PRO A 225 12.14 6.68 2.13
CA PRO A 225 12.30 7.09 0.75
C PRO A 225 12.40 5.91 -0.21
N TRP A 226 12.00 6.13 -1.46
CA TRP A 226 12.18 5.17 -2.55
C TRP A 226 13.66 5.05 -2.93
N ASN A 227 14.18 3.82 -2.96
CA ASN A 227 15.61 3.56 -3.23
C ASN A 227 15.89 3.05 -4.65
N GLY A 228 14.97 3.29 -5.59
CA GLY A 228 15.07 2.82 -6.97
C GLY A 228 14.48 1.43 -7.20
N LEU A 229 14.20 0.66 -6.14
CA LEU A 229 13.61 -0.67 -6.21
C LEU A 229 12.38 -0.84 -5.29
N ARG A 230 12.41 -0.18 -4.12
CA ARG A 230 11.37 -0.25 -3.08
C ARG A 230 11.46 0.96 -2.14
N PHE A 231 10.46 1.15 -1.28
CA PHE A 231 10.62 2.07 -0.15
C PHE A 231 11.56 1.47 0.89
N SER A 232 12.44 2.29 1.49
CA SER A 232 13.53 1.80 2.35
C SER A 232 13.04 1.01 3.59
N GLY A 233 11.82 1.24 4.04
CA GLY A 233 11.15 0.57 5.14
C GLY A 233 10.21 -0.56 4.72
N GLU A 234 10.17 -0.94 3.44
CA GLU A 234 9.27 -1.98 2.91
C GLU A 234 10.05 -3.10 2.19
N PRO A 235 10.92 -3.86 2.89
CA PRO A 235 11.62 -5.02 2.33
C PRO A 235 10.73 -6.05 1.64
N GLU A 236 9.43 -6.12 1.97
CA GLU A 236 8.43 -7.01 1.37
C GLU A 236 8.16 -6.70 -0.10
N MET A 237 8.46 -5.48 -0.56
CA MET A 237 8.48 -5.13 -1.99
C MET A 237 9.69 -5.77 -2.66
N ALA A 238 9.62 -7.07 -2.90
CA ALA A 238 10.64 -7.82 -3.61
C ALA A 238 10.70 -7.35 -5.08
N PRO A 239 11.85 -6.85 -5.58
CA PRO A 239 11.95 -6.32 -6.94
C PRO A 239 11.84 -7.39 -8.04
N ASP A 240 12.07 -8.66 -7.69
CA ASP A 240 11.98 -9.84 -8.54
C ASP A 240 10.66 -10.60 -8.35
N ASN A 241 9.63 -9.94 -7.82
CA ASN A 241 8.33 -10.53 -7.64
C ASN A 241 7.61 -10.73 -8.98
N GLY A 242 7.38 -11.99 -9.38
CA GLY A 242 6.67 -12.30 -10.62
C GLY A 242 5.20 -11.86 -10.64
N ASN A 243 4.58 -11.63 -9.47
CA ASN A 243 3.16 -11.28 -9.36
C ASN A 243 2.93 -9.76 -9.26
N PHE A 244 3.93 -8.98 -8.90
CA PHE A 244 3.80 -7.56 -8.60
C PHE A 244 4.94 -6.74 -9.16
N GLN A 245 4.60 -5.65 -9.84
CA GLN A 245 5.54 -4.61 -10.22
C GLN A 245 5.25 -3.36 -9.39
N PHE A 246 6.25 -2.86 -8.67
CA PHE A 246 6.15 -1.66 -7.84
C PHE A 246 6.93 -0.52 -8.48
N GLU A 247 6.31 0.65 -8.57
CA GLU A 247 6.95 1.81 -9.18
C GLU A 247 6.72 3.07 -8.36
N PHE A 248 7.74 3.91 -8.33
CA PHE A 248 7.65 5.27 -7.83
C PHE A 248 8.15 6.23 -8.90
N VAL A 249 7.31 7.18 -9.28
CA VAL A 249 7.61 8.23 -10.25
C VAL A 249 7.78 9.52 -9.49
N ALA A 250 8.92 10.19 -9.66
CA ALA A 250 9.16 11.55 -9.16
C ALA A 250 9.88 12.36 -10.24
N ASN A 251 9.15 13.27 -10.87
CA ASN A 251 9.64 14.16 -11.92
C ASN A 251 8.96 15.55 -11.80
N GLY A 252 9.14 16.44 -12.77
CA GLY A 252 8.58 17.79 -12.71
C GLY A 252 7.05 17.89 -12.80
N THR A 253 6.35 16.79 -13.15
CA THR A 253 4.89 16.75 -13.33
C THR A 253 4.21 15.88 -12.27
N ASP A 254 4.84 14.77 -11.88
CA ASP A 254 4.24 13.73 -11.07
C ASP A 254 5.18 13.28 -9.94
N ALA A 255 4.61 13.02 -8.76
CA ALA A 255 5.28 12.38 -7.63
C ALA A 255 4.35 11.35 -6.98
N TYR A 256 4.35 10.10 -7.46
CA TYR A 256 3.40 9.07 -7.01
C TYR A 256 3.99 7.67 -6.97
N TYR A 257 3.39 6.83 -6.14
CA TYR A 257 3.53 5.38 -6.11
C TYR A 257 2.42 4.70 -6.91
N THR A 258 2.74 3.62 -7.61
CA THR A 258 1.78 2.73 -8.24
C THR A 258 2.26 1.29 -8.18
N PHE A 259 1.35 0.34 -8.36
CA PHE A 259 1.70 -1.06 -8.54
C PHE A 259 0.86 -1.68 -9.65
N LEU A 260 1.44 -2.66 -10.34
CA LEU A 260 0.78 -3.52 -11.31
C LEU A 260 0.81 -4.97 -10.81
N VAL A 261 -0.02 -5.81 -11.42
CA VAL A 261 -0.15 -7.24 -11.10
C VAL A 261 0.02 -8.06 -12.37
N ASP A 262 0.50 -9.31 -12.27
CA ASP A 262 0.52 -10.25 -13.41
C ASP A 262 -0.91 -10.51 -13.90
N ASP A 263 -1.15 -10.21 -15.16
CA ASP A 263 -2.43 -10.36 -15.85
C ASP A 263 -2.60 -11.77 -16.47
N GLY A 264 -1.63 -12.67 -16.26
CA GLY A 264 -1.73 -14.07 -16.65
C GLY A 264 -0.83 -14.48 -17.80
N GLY A 265 0.15 -13.67 -18.20
CA GLY A 265 1.18 -14.05 -19.17
C GLY A 265 2.03 -15.26 -18.71
N GLY A 266 2.07 -15.53 -17.39
CA GLY A 266 2.87 -16.60 -16.77
C GLY A 266 2.10 -17.69 -16.01
N GLY A 267 0.76 -17.69 -16.00
CA GLY A 267 -0.02 -18.80 -15.42
C GLY A 267 -1.05 -18.46 -14.32
N GLY A 268 -1.39 -17.17 -14.09
CA GLY A 268 -2.55 -16.81 -13.26
C GLY A 268 -2.85 -15.31 -13.24
N ASN A 269 -4.14 -14.96 -13.23
CA ASN A 269 -4.61 -13.57 -13.07
C ASN A 269 -4.59 -13.18 -11.58
N VAL A 270 -3.64 -12.33 -11.17
CA VAL A 270 -3.48 -11.94 -9.77
C VAL A 270 -4.47 -10.83 -9.42
N VAL A 271 -5.42 -11.12 -8.54
CA VAL A 271 -6.34 -10.12 -7.98
C VAL A 271 -5.80 -9.64 -6.64
N SER A 272 -5.45 -8.36 -6.55
CA SER A 272 -4.90 -7.75 -5.34
C SER A 272 -5.39 -6.32 -5.14
N ARG A 273 -5.44 -5.90 -3.86
CA ARG A 273 -5.75 -4.54 -3.42
C ARG A 273 -4.86 -4.12 -2.27
N PHE A 274 -4.60 -2.83 -2.14
CA PHE A 274 -3.86 -2.24 -1.03
C PHE A 274 -4.77 -1.27 -0.28
N VAL A 275 -5.14 -1.59 0.95
CA VAL A 275 -6.23 -0.94 1.67
C VAL A 275 -5.77 -0.38 2.99
N LEU A 276 -6.11 0.88 3.25
CA LEU A 276 -5.92 1.51 4.54
C LEU A 276 -7.13 1.20 5.42
N ASN A 277 -6.90 0.41 6.47
CA ASN A 277 -7.90 -0.05 7.41
C ASN A 277 -7.45 0.29 8.83
N GLN A 278 -8.18 1.17 9.50
CA GLN A 278 -7.78 1.76 10.79
C GLN A 278 -6.36 2.36 10.69
N SER A 279 -5.46 2.00 11.61
CA SER A 279 -4.06 2.45 11.60
C SER A 279 -3.14 1.62 10.71
N SER A 280 -3.67 0.68 9.91
CA SER A 280 -2.89 -0.30 9.17
C SER A 280 -3.14 -0.26 7.67
N LEU A 281 -2.06 -0.31 6.90
CA LEU A 281 -2.09 -0.41 5.44
C LEU A 281 -1.82 -1.86 5.05
N GLN A 282 -2.76 -2.49 4.34
CA GLN A 282 -2.83 -3.94 4.17
C GLN A 282 -2.90 -4.31 2.69
N ARG A 283 -2.00 -5.19 2.23
CA ARG A 283 -2.09 -5.81 0.93
C ARG A 283 -2.84 -7.12 1.02
N TYR A 284 -3.93 -7.23 0.29
CA TYR A 284 -4.67 -8.47 0.15
C TYR A 284 -4.48 -9.07 -1.24
N VAL A 285 -4.45 -10.40 -1.31
CA VAL A 285 -4.51 -11.20 -2.53
C VAL A 285 -5.70 -12.13 -2.47
N TRP A 286 -6.43 -12.26 -3.58
CA TRP A 286 -7.56 -13.17 -3.65
C TRP A 286 -7.08 -14.59 -3.96
N LEU A 287 -7.37 -15.55 -3.09
CA LEU A 287 -7.03 -16.95 -3.31
C LEU A 287 -8.20 -17.67 -3.94
N GLN A 288 -8.15 -17.89 -5.25
CA GLN A 288 -9.26 -18.48 -6.00
C GLN A 288 -9.70 -19.85 -5.48
N GLN A 289 -8.77 -20.68 -5.00
CA GLN A 289 -9.12 -22.00 -4.44
C GLN A 289 -9.86 -21.90 -3.09
N GLN A 290 -9.59 -20.87 -2.30
CA GLN A 290 -10.17 -20.67 -0.98
C GLN A 290 -11.40 -19.76 -1.01
N GLN A 291 -11.64 -19.07 -2.13
CA GLN A 291 -12.66 -18.03 -2.27
C GLN A 291 -12.58 -17.00 -1.12
N ALA A 292 -11.35 -16.57 -0.81
CA ALA A 292 -11.09 -15.70 0.32
C ALA A 292 -9.93 -14.74 0.04
N TRP A 293 -10.01 -13.55 0.66
CA TRP A 293 -8.90 -12.62 0.74
C TRP A 293 -7.87 -13.12 1.74
N SER A 294 -6.64 -13.29 1.27
CA SER A 294 -5.48 -13.57 2.12
C SER A 294 -4.67 -12.30 2.33
N LEU A 295 -4.33 -12.00 3.59
CA LEU A 295 -3.43 -10.90 3.93
C LEU A 295 -2.02 -11.29 3.48
N TYR A 296 -1.50 -10.60 2.46
CA TYR A 296 -0.17 -10.86 1.91
C TYR A 296 0.92 -10.18 2.75
N TRP A 297 0.71 -8.92 3.13
CA TRP A 297 1.49 -8.21 4.15
C TRP A 297 0.73 -6.99 4.66
N SER A 298 1.15 -6.45 5.80
CA SER A 298 0.59 -5.24 6.41
C SER A 298 1.68 -4.35 7.01
N LEU A 299 1.39 -3.06 7.08
CA LEU A 299 2.17 -2.05 7.79
C LEU A 299 1.26 -1.35 8.81
N PRO A 300 1.74 -1.02 10.02
CA PRO A 300 2.99 -1.46 10.65
C PRO A 300 3.08 -3.00 10.80
N ARG A 301 4.30 -3.57 10.82
CA ARG A 301 4.51 -5.03 10.99
C ARG A 301 4.76 -5.43 12.43
N ASP A 302 5.48 -4.58 13.15
CA ASP A 302 5.96 -4.81 14.49
C ASP A 302 6.12 -3.44 15.19
N PRO A 303 6.41 -3.41 16.51
CA PRO A 303 6.57 -2.15 17.24
C PRO A 303 7.66 -1.20 16.69
N CYS A 304 8.65 -1.69 15.94
CA CYS A 304 9.69 -0.85 15.33
C CYS A 304 9.24 -0.07 14.10
N ASP A 305 8.05 -0.36 13.58
CA ASP A 305 7.43 0.44 12.52
C ASP A 305 6.62 1.62 13.06
N GLY A 306 6.38 1.67 14.38
CA GLY A 306 5.81 2.85 15.03
C GLY A 306 6.72 4.06 14.81
N TYR A 307 6.15 5.16 14.35
CA TYR A 307 6.93 6.34 14.01
C TYR A 307 7.75 6.85 15.20
N ALA A 308 9.06 7.00 14.98
CA ALA A 308 10.03 7.51 15.96
C ALA A 308 10.15 6.68 17.26
N GLN A 309 9.90 5.36 17.20
CA GLN A 309 9.89 4.45 18.36
C GLN A 309 11.12 4.54 19.30
N CYS A 310 12.32 4.80 18.75
CA CYS A 310 13.57 4.87 19.52
C CYS A 310 14.18 6.27 19.62
N GLY A 311 13.39 7.31 19.36
CA GLY A 311 13.85 8.70 19.43
C GLY A 311 15.00 9.04 18.45
N ALA A 312 15.63 10.19 18.67
CA ALA A 312 16.72 10.66 17.80
C ALA A 312 17.98 9.78 17.93
N TYR A 313 18.58 9.42 16.79
CA TYR A 313 19.78 8.58 16.66
C TYR A 313 19.67 7.16 17.25
N GLY A 314 18.52 6.79 17.82
CA GLY A 314 18.24 5.43 18.26
C GLY A 314 17.87 4.55 17.07
N VAL A 315 18.30 3.29 17.11
CA VAL A 315 17.95 2.28 16.10
C VAL A 315 17.04 1.25 16.75
N CYS A 316 15.87 1.00 16.14
CA CYS A 316 14.96 -0.04 16.58
C CYS A 316 15.30 -1.39 15.92
N ASP A 317 15.41 -2.44 16.71
CA ASP A 317 15.57 -3.81 16.24
C ASP A 317 14.53 -4.70 16.94
N ALA A 318 13.52 -5.15 16.19
CA ALA A 318 12.42 -5.96 16.72
C ALA A 318 12.87 -7.32 17.25
N SER A 319 14.06 -7.79 16.85
CA SER A 319 14.68 -9.03 17.33
C SER A 319 15.48 -8.85 18.63
N ALA A 320 15.77 -7.61 19.02
CA ALA A 320 16.62 -7.28 20.16
C ALA A 320 15.84 -7.04 21.46
N SER A 321 16.49 -7.27 22.60
CA SER A 321 15.98 -6.92 23.93
C SER A 321 17.09 -6.20 24.72
N PRO A 322 16.98 -4.88 24.98
CA PRO A 322 15.89 -3.98 24.59
C PRO A 322 15.82 -3.72 23.06
N MET A 323 14.63 -3.36 22.56
CA MET A 323 14.39 -3.10 21.12
C MET A 323 15.17 -1.87 20.61
N CYS A 324 15.29 -0.84 21.45
CA CYS A 324 16.03 0.37 21.12
C CYS A 324 17.49 0.25 21.53
N CYS A 325 18.40 0.61 20.63
CA CYS A 325 19.82 0.67 20.92
C CYS A 325 20.46 1.96 20.42
N CYS A 326 21.54 2.38 21.09
CA CYS A 326 22.40 3.46 20.60
C CYS A 326 23.55 2.86 19.77
N PRO A 327 23.76 3.34 18.53
CA PRO A 327 24.90 2.92 17.74
C PRO A 327 26.23 3.38 18.36
N ALA A 328 27.35 2.81 17.89
CA ALA A 328 28.68 3.19 18.34
C ALA A 328 28.91 4.71 18.22
N GLY A 329 29.61 5.31 19.19
CA GLY A 329 29.76 6.77 19.27
C GLY A 329 28.56 7.52 19.88
N PHE A 330 27.48 6.82 20.25
CA PHE A 330 26.33 7.39 20.94
C PHE A 330 26.11 6.76 22.33
N THR A 331 25.34 7.46 23.18
CA THR A 331 24.87 7.01 24.50
C THR A 331 23.41 7.42 24.69
N PRO A 332 22.63 6.74 25.54
CA PRO A 332 21.26 7.14 25.84
C PRO A 332 21.19 8.61 26.26
N ALA A 333 20.28 9.37 25.67
CA ALA A 333 20.08 10.79 26.01
C ALA A 333 19.48 10.93 27.42
N SER A 334 18.64 9.97 27.84
CA SER A 334 18.15 9.83 29.20
C SER A 334 18.47 8.44 29.76
N PRO A 335 19.60 8.26 30.49
CA PRO A 335 19.99 6.96 31.03
C PRO A 335 18.96 6.34 31.99
N ARG A 336 18.24 7.18 32.73
CA ARG A 336 17.20 6.75 33.68
C ARG A 336 16.02 6.10 32.95
N GLU A 337 15.46 6.80 31.96
CA GLU A 337 14.34 6.28 31.16
C GLU A 337 14.77 5.08 30.30
N TRP A 338 16.00 5.13 29.77
CA TRP A 338 16.57 4.01 29.02
C TRP A 338 16.67 2.71 29.84
N ALA A 339 17.00 2.82 31.14
CA ALA A 339 17.01 1.68 32.06
C ALA A 339 15.59 1.11 32.31
N LEU A 340 14.56 1.93 32.14
CA LEU A 340 13.15 1.53 32.17
C LEU A 340 12.63 1.06 30.81
N ARG A 341 13.50 0.91 29.81
CA ARG A 341 13.19 0.55 28.41
C ARG A 341 12.37 1.61 27.67
N ASP A 342 12.36 2.86 28.16
CA ASP A 342 11.83 4.00 27.42
C ASP A 342 12.95 4.61 26.55
N GLY A 343 12.83 4.36 25.24
CA GLY A 343 13.74 4.85 24.21
C GLY A 343 13.33 6.19 23.60
N SER A 344 12.24 6.82 24.05
CA SER A 344 11.66 8.01 23.41
C SER A 344 12.62 9.21 23.34
N ALA A 345 13.47 9.38 24.35
CA ALA A 345 14.50 10.42 24.38
C ALA A 345 15.65 10.17 23.36
N GLY A 346 15.76 8.95 22.85
CA GLY A 346 16.81 8.53 21.92
C GLY A 346 18.22 8.57 22.50
N CYS A 347 19.17 8.87 21.63
CA CYS A 347 20.59 8.81 21.87
C CYS A 347 21.27 10.15 21.60
N ALA A 348 22.26 10.49 22.41
CA ALA A 348 23.14 11.63 22.23
C ALA A 348 24.53 11.19 21.78
N ARG A 349 25.21 12.02 20.98
CA ARG A 349 26.60 11.81 20.59
C ARG A 349 27.49 11.83 21.84
N ARG A 350 28.42 10.88 21.96
CA ARG A 350 29.43 10.88 23.03
C ARG A 350 30.38 12.06 22.89
N THR A 351 30.87 12.27 21.67
CA THR A 351 31.80 13.35 21.35
C THR A 351 31.14 14.33 20.38
N ARG A 352 31.32 15.64 20.62
CA ARG A 352 30.86 16.69 19.71
C ARG A 352 31.64 16.60 18.39
N LEU A 353 30.96 16.88 17.28
CA LEU A 353 31.60 16.96 15.96
C LEU A 353 32.55 18.17 15.92
N ASN A 354 33.67 18.02 15.20
CA ASN A 354 34.63 19.10 14.99
C ASN A 354 34.62 19.62 13.55
N CYS A 355 33.74 19.07 12.70
CA CYS A 355 33.66 19.24 11.25
C CYS A 355 34.91 18.74 10.52
N THR A 356 36.07 19.27 10.88
CA THR A 356 37.40 18.87 10.40
C THR A 356 37.85 17.55 11.04
N GLY A 357 38.22 16.59 10.20
CA GLY A 357 38.68 15.27 10.64
C GLY A 357 37.58 14.31 11.09
N ASP A 358 36.31 14.70 11.05
CA ASP A 358 35.19 13.79 11.27
C ASP A 358 35.19 12.65 10.23
N GLY A 359 34.54 11.55 10.54
CA GLY A 359 34.30 10.45 9.61
C GLY A 359 32.88 9.91 9.74
N PHE A 360 32.65 8.68 9.28
CA PHE A 360 31.32 8.09 9.26
C PHE A 360 31.31 6.67 9.82
N LEU A 361 30.29 6.38 10.61
CA LEU A 361 29.90 5.04 11.04
C LEU A 361 28.88 4.48 10.04
N PRO A 362 29.18 3.35 9.37
CA PRO A 362 28.19 2.68 8.52
C PRO A 362 27.19 1.88 9.36
N LEU A 363 25.92 2.26 9.30
CA LEU A 363 24.79 1.45 9.77
C LEU A 363 24.23 0.68 8.56
N ARG A 364 24.23 -0.65 8.62
CA ARG A 364 23.86 -1.50 7.48
C ARG A 364 22.47 -2.09 7.65
N GLY A 365 21.74 -2.23 6.55
CA GLY A 365 20.42 -2.89 6.55
C GLY A 365 19.39 -2.15 7.38
N VAL A 366 19.40 -0.81 7.33
CA VAL A 366 18.45 0.03 8.05
C VAL A 366 17.39 0.60 7.11
N LYS A 367 16.20 0.88 7.65
CA LYS A 367 15.27 1.87 7.11
C LYS A 367 15.95 3.23 7.24
N LEU A 368 16.02 4.00 6.15
CA LEU A 368 16.65 5.32 6.20
C LEU A 368 15.88 6.25 7.14
N PRO A 369 16.51 7.23 7.81
CA PRO A 369 15.82 8.17 8.69
C PRO A 369 14.75 8.97 7.94
N ASP A 370 13.85 9.61 8.67
CA ASP A 370 12.92 10.60 8.12
C ASP A 370 13.66 11.60 7.21
N ALA A 371 13.16 11.75 5.98
CA ALA A 371 13.80 12.52 4.92
C ALA A 371 13.05 13.81 4.55
N THR A 372 12.06 14.22 5.37
CA THR A 372 11.30 15.47 5.22
C THR A 372 12.21 16.69 5.11
N ASN A 373 13.32 16.69 5.85
CA ASN A 373 14.33 17.77 5.88
C ASN A 373 15.67 17.35 5.25
N ALA A 374 15.68 16.29 4.45
CA ALA A 374 16.86 15.83 3.72
C ALA A 374 16.95 16.47 2.33
N THR A 375 18.13 16.39 1.73
CA THR A 375 18.37 16.81 0.34
C THR A 375 18.83 15.61 -0.48
N ALA A 376 18.41 15.53 -1.75
CA ALA A 376 18.82 14.47 -2.65
C ALA A 376 19.46 14.99 -3.94
N ASP A 377 20.45 14.26 -4.44
CA ASP A 377 21.08 14.47 -5.74
C ASP A 377 21.41 13.11 -6.36
N ALA A 378 20.63 12.70 -7.37
CA ALA A 378 20.80 11.41 -8.05
C ALA A 378 21.99 11.41 -9.03
N SER A 379 22.57 12.57 -9.36
CA SER A 379 23.60 12.70 -10.40
C SER A 379 25.02 12.36 -9.93
N VAL A 380 25.21 12.17 -8.62
CA VAL A 380 26.53 11.98 -8.02
C VAL A 380 26.78 10.54 -7.57
N SER A 381 28.05 10.19 -7.45
CA SER A 381 28.46 8.96 -6.80
C SER A 381 28.33 9.04 -5.28
N LEU A 382 28.25 7.87 -4.63
CA LEU A 382 28.25 7.78 -3.16
C LEU A 382 29.52 8.39 -2.54
N ASP A 383 30.67 8.29 -3.21
CA ASP A 383 31.93 8.90 -2.74
C ASP A 383 31.89 10.42 -2.84
N GLN A 384 31.32 10.98 -3.89
CA GLN A 384 31.08 12.43 -3.97
C GLN A 384 30.09 12.89 -2.90
N CYS A 385 29.06 12.08 -2.59
CA CYS A 385 28.14 12.35 -1.48
C CYS A 385 28.87 12.41 -0.14
N ARG A 386 29.78 11.46 0.12
CA ARG A 386 30.65 11.45 1.30
C ARG A 386 31.49 12.72 1.40
N GLN A 387 32.14 13.13 0.31
CA GLN A 387 32.97 14.34 0.27
C GLN A 387 32.15 15.61 0.52
N ARG A 388 30.97 15.72 -0.10
CA ARG A 388 30.03 16.84 0.13
C ARG A 388 29.57 16.91 1.58
N CYS A 389 29.24 15.77 2.19
CA CYS A 389 28.84 15.73 3.59
C CYS A 389 29.99 16.14 4.53
N LEU A 390 31.24 15.72 4.26
CA LEU A 390 32.39 16.17 5.06
C LEU A 390 32.61 17.68 4.95
N ALA A 391 32.50 18.24 3.74
CA ALA A 391 32.66 19.66 3.48
C ALA A 391 31.55 20.53 4.11
N ASN A 392 30.35 19.98 4.28
CA ASN A 392 29.23 20.66 4.93
C ASN A 392 29.20 20.35 6.43
N CYS A 393 29.60 21.28 7.29
CA CYS A 393 29.63 21.08 8.74
C CYS A 393 28.26 20.80 9.38
N SER A 394 27.15 21.13 8.69
CA SER A 394 25.80 20.82 9.15
C SER A 394 25.33 19.42 8.74
N CYS A 395 26.06 18.72 7.86
CA CYS A 395 25.69 17.35 7.46
C CYS A 395 25.94 16.37 8.60
N LEU A 396 24.91 15.59 8.96
CA LEU A 396 24.89 14.62 10.05
C LEU A 396 24.92 13.18 9.57
N ALA A 397 24.41 12.90 8.37
CA ALA A 397 24.51 11.60 7.72
C ALA A 397 24.33 11.70 6.21
N TYR A 398 24.75 10.67 5.49
CA TYR A 398 24.43 10.50 4.08
C TYR A 398 24.12 9.04 3.73
N SER A 399 23.46 8.83 2.58
CA SER A 399 23.20 7.51 2.00
C SER A 399 23.11 7.62 0.48
N ALA A 400 23.14 6.48 -0.22
CA ALA A 400 22.78 6.42 -1.63
C ALA A 400 21.30 6.80 -1.82
N SER A 401 20.93 7.44 -2.93
CA SER A 401 19.51 7.65 -3.26
C SER A 401 18.94 6.48 -4.07
N SER A 402 19.79 5.67 -4.71
CA SER A 402 19.41 4.48 -5.44
C SER A 402 20.35 3.32 -5.13
N ILE A 403 19.78 2.13 -5.00
CA ILE A 403 20.51 0.86 -4.95
C ILE A 403 20.34 0.04 -6.23
N LYS A 404 19.55 0.54 -7.20
CA LYS A 404 19.34 -0.12 -8.49
C LYS A 404 20.64 -0.10 -9.30
N GLY A 405 21.19 -1.28 -9.59
CA GLY A 405 22.45 -1.42 -10.31
C GLY A 405 23.69 -1.09 -9.47
N GLY A 406 23.56 -0.98 -8.14
CA GLY A 406 24.62 -0.57 -7.22
C GLY A 406 24.27 0.70 -6.45
N GLU A 407 25.07 1.03 -5.43
CA GLU A 407 24.87 2.24 -4.62
C GLU A 407 25.26 3.49 -5.42
N SER A 408 24.29 4.37 -5.68
CA SER A 408 24.45 5.57 -6.49
C SER A 408 23.55 6.71 -6.00
N GLY A 409 23.86 7.93 -6.42
CA GLY A 409 23.21 9.13 -5.93
C GLY A 409 23.53 9.46 -4.48
N CYS A 410 22.80 10.42 -3.93
CA CYS A 410 23.08 11.01 -2.64
C CYS A 410 21.79 11.45 -1.97
N ILE A 411 21.62 11.09 -0.69
CA ILE A 411 20.71 11.74 0.25
C ILE A 411 21.55 12.23 1.42
N MET A 412 21.40 13.49 1.82
CA MET A 412 22.09 14.08 2.97
C MET A 412 21.10 14.65 3.99
N TRP A 413 21.34 14.35 5.26
CA TRP A 413 20.56 14.85 6.39
C TRP A 413 21.34 15.92 7.16
N SER A 414 20.67 17.04 7.47
CA SER A 414 21.20 18.12 8.31
C SER A 414 20.42 18.31 9.61
N SER A 415 19.37 17.52 9.85
CA SER A 415 18.59 17.48 11.09
C SER A 415 18.85 16.18 11.85
N SER A 416 18.43 16.14 13.12
CA SER A 416 18.47 14.92 13.92
C SER A 416 17.86 13.74 13.16
N LEU A 417 18.56 12.61 13.18
CA LEU A 417 18.13 11.40 12.48
C LEU A 417 17.09 10.70 13.36
N ILE A 418 15.88 10.51 12.86
CA ILE A 418 14.77 9.90 13.61
C ILE A 418 14.19 8.74 12.80
N ASP A 419 13.44 7.89 13.49
CA ASP A 419 12.66 6.80 12.87
C ASP A 419 13.51 5.78 12.09
N ILE A 420 14.66 5.41 12.67
CA ILE A 420 15.55 4.40 12.12
C ILE A 420 15.20 3.04 12.73
N ARG A 421 15.02 2.04 11.87
CA ARG A 421 14.97 0.62 12.28
C ARG A 421 15.95 -0.23 11.50
N ARG A 422 16.30 -1.37 12.05
CA ARG A 422 17.11 -2.40 11.42
C ARG A 422 16.21 -3.50 10.84
N PHE A 423 16.67 -4.07 9.74
CA PHE A 423 16.15 -5.32 9.18
C PHE A 423 17.18 -6.43 9.28
N GLU A 424 16.73 -7.67 9.50
CA GLU A 424 17.61 -8.84 9.45
C GLU A 424 18.11 -9.13 8.03
N SER A 425 17.26 -8.84 7.04
CA SER A 425 17.52 -8.95 5.61
C SER A 425 16.92 -7.74 4.88
N GLY A 426 17.62 -7.24 3.88
CA GLY A 426 17.24 -6.01 3.16
C GLY A 426 17.74 -4.74 3.85
N GLY A 427 16.93 -3.67 3.77
CA GLY A 427 17.32 -2.32 4.18
C GLY A 427 18.41 -1.70 3.31
N GLN A 428 19.00 -0.61 3.80
CA GLN A 428 20.02 0.17 3.10
C GLN A 428 21.14 0.60 4.05
N ASN A 429 22.31 0.96 3.50
CA ASN A 429 23.40 1.53 4.28
C ASN A 429 23.17 3.02 4.56
N LEU A 430 23.33 3.43 5.82
CA LEU A 430 23.33 4.82 6.26
C LEU A 430 24.69 5.15 6.87
N PHE A 431 25.31 6.24 6.46
CA PHE A 431 26.61 6.67 6.96
C PHE A 431 26.44 7.85 7.91
N VAL A 432 26.50 7.58 9.22
CA VAL A 432 26.27 8.59 10.26
C VAL A 432 27.59 9.25 10.63
N ARG A 433 27.67 10.59 10.54
CA ARG A 433 28.89 11.34 10.86
C ARG A 433 29.28 11.12 12.32
N LEU A 434 30.57 10.98 12.63
CA LEU A 434 31.10 10.87 13.99
C LEU A 434 32.44 11.60 14.11
N ALA A 435 32.79 12.01 15.33
CA ALA A 435 34.12 12.52 15.63
C ALA A 435 35.18 11.42 15.40
N ALA A 436 36.37 11.79 14.94
CA ALA A 436 37.46 10.83 14.68
C ALA A 436 37.83 9.95 15.89
N SER A 437 37.72 10.47 17.12
CA SER A 437 38.00 9.73 18.35
C SER A 437 37.09 8.51 18.50
N ASP A 438 35.81 8.66 18.18
CA ASP A 438 34.81 7.61 18.37
C ASP A 438 34.95 6.50 17.32
N LEU A 439 35.43 6.84 16.11
CA LEU A 439 35.72 5.88 15.04
C LEU A 439 36.97 5.03 15.32
N ARG A 440 37.99 5.62 15.95
CA ARG A 440 39.23 4.91 16.33
C ARG A 440 38.98 3.90 17.44
N MET A 441 38.11 4.24 18.40
CA MET A 441 37.75 3.35 19.49
C MET A 441 37.05 2.07 19.01
N ASP A 442 36.24 2.15 17.96
CA ASP A 442 35.57 0.99 17.37
C ASP A 442 36.57 0.05 16.66
N LEU A 443 37.51 0.60 15.89
CA LEU A 443 38.59 -0.17 15.25
C LEU A 443 39.50 -0.86 16.27
N LEU A 444 39.78 -0.21 17.41
CA LEU A 444 40.57 -0.79 18.49
C LEU A 444 39.78 -1.88 19.23
N SER A 445 38.49 -1.66 19.54
CA SER A 445 37.62 -2.67 20.15
C SER A 445 37.49 -3.94 19.28
N SER A 446 37.32 -3.77 17.97
CA SER A 446 37.30 -4.87 17.00
C SER A 446 38.61 -5.67 16.99
N ARG A 447 39.77 -5.00 17.03
CA ARG A 447 41.08 -5.64 17.10
C ARG A 447 41.33 -6.37 18.42
N PHE A 448 40.87 -5.82 19.55
CA PHE A 448 40.94 -6.49 20.85
C PHE A 448 40.08 -7.76 20.91
N ASN A 449 38.86 -7.74 20.34
CA ASN A 449 38.02 -8.94 20.24
C ASN A 449 38.65 -10.02 19.34
N LEU A 450 39.31 -9.63 18.25
CA LEU A 450 40.04 -10.57 17.39
C LEU A 450 41.24 -11.18 18.12
N LEU A 451 41.96 -10.40 18.92
CA LEU A 451 43.08 -10.87 19.75
C LEU A 451 42.61 -11.84 20.85
N ILE A 452 41.45 -11.62 21.47
CA ILE A 452 40.86 -12.53 22.47
C ILE A 452 40.44 -13.86 21.84
N ILE A 453 39.88 -13.85 20.62
CA ILE A 453 39.55 -15.08 19.88
C ILE A 453 40.83 -15.87 19.53
N ILE A 454 41.92 -15.18 19.18
CA ILE A 454 43.23 -15.79 18.88
C ILE A 454 43.93 -16.29 20.15
N SER A 455 43.73 -15.65 21.31
CA SER A 455 44.28 -16.15 22.58
C SER A 455 43.49 -17.33 23.15
N CYS A 456 42.16 -17.36 22.98
CA CYS A 456 41.33 -18.50 23.38
C CYS A 456 41.54 -19.75 22.52
N SER A 457 41.95 -19.59 21.24
CA SER A 457 42.28 -20.74 20.38
C SER A 457 43.65 -21.37 20.68
N LYS A 458 44.48 -20.75 21.54
CA LYS A 458 45.74 -21.32 22.03
C LYS A 458 45.65 -21.96 23.43
N PHE A 459 44.55 -21.77 24.16
CA PHE A 459 44.28 -22.46 25.43
C PHE A 459 43.05 -23.35 25.27
N SER A 460 43.30 -24.63 24.99
CA SER A 460 42.28 -25.67 25.04
C SER A 460 41.74 -25.80 26.47
N CYS A 461 40.59 -25.21 26.75
CA CYS A 461 39.75 -25.58 27.88
C CYS A 461 38.31 -25.81 27.41
N TYR A 462 37.86 -27.02 27.69
CA TYR A 462 36.56 -27.57 27.38
C TYR A 462 35.47 -26.79 28.13
N SER A 463 34.62 -26.05 27.41
CA SER A 463 33.28 -25.68 27.87
C SER A 463 32.38 -25.46 26.66
N LYS A 464 31.27 -26.20 26.61
CA LYS A 464 30.18 -25.97 25.68
C LYS A 464 29.55 -24.63 26.03
N ASP A 465 29.77 -23.63 25.18
CA ASP A 465 28.81 -22.59 24.78
C ASP A 465 29.57 -21.55 23.96
N VAL A 466 29.79 -21.86 22.67
CA VAL A 466 30.29 -20.87 21.71
C VAL A 466 29.12 -19.97 21.35
N HIS A 467 28.99 -18.84 22.06
CA HIS A 467 28.25 -17.72 21.53
C HIS A 467 28.89 -17.31 20.20
N ARG A 468 28.15 -17.52 19.12
CA ARG A 468 28.47 -17.07 17.77
C ARG A 468 28.49 -15.54 17.77
N ILE A 469 29.64 -14.93 18.04
CA ILE A 469 29.84 -13.48 17.90
C ILE A 469 29.80 -13.18 16.39
N ASN A 470 28.59 -12.92 15.90
CA ASN A 470 28.38 -12.35 14.59
C ASN A 470 28.86 -10.89 14.66
N ALA A 471 29.78 -10.51 13.77
CA ALA A 471 30.19 -9.11 13.54
C ALA A 471 29.05 -8.29 12.86
N ARG A 472 27.81 -8.44 13.36
CA ARG A 472 26.57 -7.87 12.81
C ARG A 472 25.83 -6.96 13.79
N SER A 473 26.35 -6.69 14.99
CA SER A 473 25.65 -5.80 15.92
C SER A 473 25.87 -4.35 15.53
N ILE A 474 24.81 -3.66 15.12
CA ILE A 474 24.78 -2.20 14.92
C ILE A 474 24.93 -1.46 16.26
N CYS A 475 24.64 -2.17 17.36
CA CYS A 475 24.51 -1.62 18.69
C CYS A 475 25.84 -1.72 19.47
N SER A 476 26.20 -0.65 20.18
CA SER A 476 27.30 -0.70 21.15
C SER A 476 26.81 -1.42 22.40
N HIS A 477 27.22 -2.67 22.61
CA HIS A 477 27.07 -3.30 23.93
C HIS A 477 28.08 -2.65 24.89
N LYS A 478 27.59 -2.19 26.04
CA LYS A 478 28.42 -1.82 27.19
C LYS A 478 28.24 -2.89 28.26
#